data_AF-A0A964YIG8-F1
#
_entry.id   AF-A0A964YIG8-F1
#
_cell.length_a   1.000
_cell.length_b   1.000
_cell.length_c   1.000
_cell.angle_alpha   90.00
_cell.angle_beta   90.00
_cell.angle_gamma   90.00
#
_symmetry.space_group_name_H-M   'P 1'
#
loop_
_entity.id
_entity.type
_entity.pdbx_description
1 polymer ?
#
loop_
_entity_poly.entity_id
_entity_poly.type
_entity_poly.pdbx_seq_one_letter_code
_entity_poly.pdbx_strand_id
1 'polypeptide(L)'
;MANTSDISRGMILKLEGSLYTVVEFGENKTARAAAKVWAKLKGVDNNRSIEKTWNSGDTIYPVRVERKSYQFLYKDDTGFNFMDNETFEQIAVAENLVDAPQFLT
;
A
#
# COMPACT_ATOMS: atom_id res chain seq x y z
N MET A 1 -1.49 -14.18 13.82
CA MET A 1 -1.67 -13.80 12.39
C MET A 1 -2.92 -12.97 12.30
N ALA A 2 -2.90 -11.90 11.51
CA ALA A 2 -4.09 -11.08 11.30
C ALA A 2 -5.13 -11.88 10.50
N ASN A 3 -6.41 -11.67 10.78
CA ASN A 3 -7.51 -12.30 10.06
C ASN A 3 -8.50 -11.25 9.55
N THR A 4 -9.55 -11.69 8.84
CA THR A 4 -10.54 -10.78 8.25
C THR A 4 -11.23 -9.84 9.23
N SER A 5 -11.26 -10.17 10.53
CA SER A 5 -11.83 -9.30 11.58
C SER A 5 -10.94 -8.10 11.90
N ASP A 6 -9.65 -8.16 11.55
CA ASP A 6 -8.71 -7.05 11.75
C ASP A 6 -8.76 -6.03 10.61
N ILE A 7 -9.52 -6.30 9.53
CA ILE A 7 -9.64 -5.38 8.38
C ILE A 7 -10.20 -4.04 8.83
N SER A 8 -9.51 -2.98 8.43
CA SER A 8 -9.90 -1.61 8.68
C SER A 8 -9.60 -0.74 7.47
N ARG A 9 -10.31 0.40 7.36
CA ARG A 9 -10.05 1.37 6.28
C ARG A 9 -8.62 1.90 6.39
N GLY A 10 -7.94 2.02 5.25
CA GLY A 10 -6.55 2.45 5.16
C GLY A 10 -5.53 1.34 5.38
N MET A 11 -5.93 0.16 5.89
CA MET A 11 -5.03 -1.00 5.97
C MET A 11 -4.50 -1.36 4.58
N ILE A 12 -3.21 -1.69 4.50
CA ILE A 12 -2.58 -2.13 3.25
C ILE A 12 -2.37 -3.64 3.30
N LEU A 13 -2.79 -4.32 2.25
CA LEU A 13 -2.72 -5.77 2.09
C LEU A 13 -1.85 -6.12 0.88
N LYS A 14 -1.05 -7.18 0.99
CA LYS A 14 -0.34 -7.75 -0.17
C LYS A 14 -1.19 -8.83 -0.82
N LEU A 15 -1.56 -8.64 -2.09
CA LEU A 15 -2.36 -9.57 -2.87
C LEU A 15 -1.72 -9.77 -4.24
N GLU A 16 -1.49 -11.03 -4.62
CA GLU A 16 -0.95 -11.40 -5.95
C GLU A 16 0.35 -10.66 -6.32
N GLY A 17 1.16 -10.31 -5.33
CA GLY A 17 2.42 -9.59 -5.52
C GLY A 17 2.32 -8.07 -5.42
N SER A 18 1.12 -7.49 -5.50
CA SER A 18 0.88 -6.05 -5.42
C SER A 18 0.30 -5.58 -4.08
N LEU A 19 0.40 -4.27 -3.83
CA LEU A 19 -0.05 -3.64 -2.60
C LEU A 19 -1.38 -2.91 -2.81
N TYR A 20 -2.32 -3.15 -1.92
CA TYR A 20 -3.66 -2.57 -2.00
C TYR A 20 -4.09 -1.96 -0.68
N THR A 21 -4.61 -0.74 -0.70
CA THR A 21 -5.24 -0.11 0.46
C THR A 21 -6.74 -0.41 0.50
N VAL A 22 -7.26 -0.69 1.70
CA VAL A 22 -8.68 -0.91 1.96
C VAL A 22 -9.42 0.42 1.93
N VAL A 23 -10.28 0.61 0.93
CA VAL A 23 -11.13 1.80 0.80
C VAL A 23 -12.46 1.62 1.53
N GLU A 24 -13.06 0.44 1.36
CA GLU A 24 -14.34 0.09 1.94
C GLU A 24 -14.34 -1.41 2.25
N PHE A 25 -15.02 -1.82 3.30
CA PHE A 25 -15.18 -3.23 3.65
C PHE A 25 -16.52 -3.47 4.34
N GLY A 26 -16.95 -4.72 4.34
CA GLY A 26 -18.18 -5.13 4.99
C GLY A 26 -18.23 -6.63 5.22
N GLU A 27 -19.17 -7.05 6.06
CA GLU A 27 -19.44 -8.46 6.34
C GLU A 27 -20.88 -8.78 5.96
N ASN A 28 -21.08 -9.81 5.14
CA ASN A 28 -22.39 -10.34 4.81
C ASN A 28 -22.65 -11.61 5.62
N LYS A 29 -23.66 -11.56 6.49
CA LYS A 29 -24.13 -12.69 7.30
C LYS A 29 -25.45 -13.19 6.72
N THR A 30 -25.40 -14.32 6.01
CA THR A 30 -26.62 -14.99 5.54
C THR A 30 -27.06 -16.01 6.58
N ALA A 31 -28.35 -16.06 6.91
CA ALA A 31 -28.89 -16.86 8.02
C ALA A 31 -28.57 -18.38 8.01
N ARG A 32 -28.10 -18.94 6.88
CA ARG A 32 -27.76 -20.36 6.71
C ARG A 32 -26.37 -20.63 6.11
N ALA A 33 -25.56 -19.60 5.85
CA ALA A 33 -24.25 -19.77 5.23
C ALA A 33 -23.15 -19.11 6.05
N ALA A 34 -21.91 -19.58 5.88
CA ALA A 34 -20.74 -18.98 6.52
C ALA A 34 -20.64 -17.48 6.16
N ALA A 35 -20.33 -16.66 7.16
CA ALA A 35 -20.20 -15.22 6.97
C ALA A 35 -19.06 -14.92 5.99
N LYS A 36 -19.27 -13.95 5.10
CA LYS A 36 -18.27 -13.51 4.12
C LYS A 36 -17.87 -12.08 4.38
N VAL A 37 -16.57 -11.81 4.34
CA VAL A 37 -16.02 -10.46 4.43
C VAL A 37 -15.60 -10.02 3.03
N TRP A 38 -16.01 -8.84 2.61
CA TRP A 38 -15.60 -8.24 1.33
C TRP A 38 -14.91 -6.90 1.58
N ALA A 39 -13.99 -6.54 0.69
CA ALA A 39 -13.37 -5.23 0.68
C ALA A 39 -13.17 -4.73 -0.75
N LYS A 40 -13.43 -3.43 -0.95
CA LYS A 40 -12.97 -2.67 -2.10
C LYS A 40 -11.60 -2.12 -1.82
N LEU A 41 -10.71 -2.40 -2.75
CA LEU A 41 -9.28 -2.19 -2.61
C LEU A 41 -8.79 -1.30 -3.74
N LYS A 42 -7.89 -0.38 -3.42
CA LYS A 42 -7.22 0.49 -4.39
C LYS A 42 -5.72 0.21 -4.38
N GLY A 43 -5.11 0.06 -5.55
CA GLY A 43 -3.67 -0.19 -5.66
C GLY A 43 -2.84 0.97 -5.12
N VAL A 44 -1.73 0.61 -4.48
CA VAL A 44 -0.71 1.55 -3.96
C VAL A 44 0.45 1.66 -4.95
N ASP A 45 0.88 0.51 -5.47
CA ASP A 45 1.93 0.34 -6.49
C ASP A 45 1.36 0.25 -7.91
N ASN A 46 0.05 0.25 -8.05
CA ASN A 46 -0.64 0.18 -9.32
C ASN A 46 -1.93 1.02 -9.27
N ASN A 47 -2.45 1.39 -10.44
CA ASN A 47 -3.66 2.21 -10.54
C ASN A 47 -4.95 1.38 -10.67
N ARG A 48 -4.97 0.14 -10.17
CA ARG A 48 -6.14 -0.76 -10.27
C ARG A 48 -7.00 -0.65 -9.02
N SER A 49 -8.31 -0.82 -9.21
CA SER A 49 -9.26 -1.02 -8.12
C SER A 49 -9.88 -2.39 -8.24
N ILE A 50 -9.87 -3.17 -7.16
CA ILE A 50 -10.39 -4.54 -7.14
C ILE A 50 -11.35 -4.73 -5.97
N GLU A 51 -12.22 -5.71 -6.07
CA GLU A 51 -13.01 -6.21 -4.95
C GLU A 51 -12.54 -7.61 -4.60
N LYS A 52 -12.30 -7.86 -3.31
CA LYS A 52 -11.90 -9.18 -2.82
C LYS A 52 -12.83 -9.62 -1.72
N THR A 53 -13.20 -10.91 -1.76
CA THR A 53 -14.03 -11.56 -0.76
C THR A 53 -13.28 -12.72 -0.12
N TRP A 54 -13.45 -12.87 1.18
CA TRP A 54 -12.89 -13.93 2.02
C TRP A 54 -14.01 -14.59 2.83
N ASN A 55 -13.75 -15.79 3.35
CA ASN A 55 -14.56 -16.33 4.42
C ASN A 55 -14.19 -15.63 5.73
N SER A 56 -15.17 -15.44 6.61
CA SER A 56 -14.91 -14.88 7.93
C SER A 56 -13.94 -15.75 8.71
N GLY A 57 -12.85 -15.16 9.20
CA GLY A 57 -11.75 -15.85 9.89
C GLY A 57 -10.55 -16.20 9.00
N ASP A 58 -10.63 -15.98 7.68
CA ASP A 58 -9.49 -16.23 6.80
C ASP A 58 -8.28 -15.36 7.19
N THR A 59 -7.08 -15.91 7.02
CA THR A 59 -5.83 -15.21 7.29
C THR A 59 -5.59 -14.12 6.25
N ILE A 60 -5.17 -12.94 6.71
CA ILE A 60 -4.76 -11.82 5.86
C ILE A 60 -3.31 -11.45 6.12
N TYR A 61 -2.69 -10.79 5.13
CA TYR A 61 -1.29 -10.39 5.17
C TYR A 61 -1.19 -8.86 5.10
N PRO A 62 -1.33 -8.17 6.24
CA PRO A 62 -1.15 -6.73 6.29
C PRO A 62 0.31 -6.37 6.09
N VAL A 63 0.54 -5.28 5.36
CA VAL A 63 1.86 -4.69 5.13
C VAL A 63 1.87 -3.28 5.69
N ARG A 64 2.89 -2.96 6.48
CA ARG A 64 3.14 -1.60 6.94
C ARG A 64 3.85 -0.83 5.84
N VAL A 65 3.24 0.25 5.37
CA VAL A 65 3.85 1.20 4.44
C VAL A 65 3.97 2.53 5.16
N GLU A 66 5.14 3.14 5.06
CA GLU A 66 5.41 4.45 5.63
C GLU A 66 5.59 5.47 4.52
N ARG A 67 5.03 6.66 4.71
CA ARG A 67 5.24 7.80 3.82
C ARG A 67 6.10 8.80 4.58
N LYS A 68 7.28 9.07 4.05
CA LYS A 68 8.22 10.05 4.60
C LYS A 68 8.48 11.13 3.56
N SER A 69 8.58 12.36 4.03
CA SER A 69 8.90 13.51 3.19
C SER A 69 10.41 13.66 3.12
N TYR A 70 10.96 13.59 1.92
CA TYR A 70 12.37 13.84 1.66
C TYR A 70 12.55 15.15 0.89
N GLN A 71 13.69 15.81 1.08
CA GLN A 71 14.14 16.92 0.26
C GLN A 71 14.98 16.39 -0.90
N PHE A 72 14.66 16.79 -2.13
CA PHE A 72 15.54 16.55 -3.28
C PHE A 72 16.81 17.39 -3.15
N LEU A 73 17.96 16.77 -3.42
CA LEU A 73 19.27 17.44 -3.38
C LEU A 73 19.82 17.69 -4.78
N TYR A 74 20.11 16.62 -5.52
CA TYR A 74 20.68 16.66 -6.86
C TYR A 74 20.49 15.32 -7.57
N LYS A 75 20.67 15.33 -8.89
CA LYS A 75 20.74 14.14 -9.73
C LYS A 75 22.21 13.87 -10.11
N ASP A 76 22.63 12.62 -10.09
CA ASP A 76 23.92 12.16 -10.62
C ASP A 76 23.73 10.95 -11.56
N ASP A 77 24.84 10.33 -11.98
CA ASP A 77 24.83 9.17 -12.90
C ASP A 77 24.16 7.92 -12.30
N THR A 78 24.00 7.86 -10.98
CA THR A 78 23.40 6.72 -10.25
C THR A 78 21.92 6.91 -9.95
N GLY A 79 21.42 8.15 -9.99
CA GLY A 79 19.99 8.46 -9.83
C GLY A 79 19.73 9.81 -9.15
N PHE A 80 18.63 9.87 -8.41
CA PHE A 80 18.20 11.05 -7.66
C PHE A 80 18.57 10.89 -6.19
N ASN A 81 19.27 11.87 -5.65
CA ASN A 81 19.64 11.91 -4.24
C ASN A 81 18.64 12.73 -3.43
N PHE A 82 18.18 12.16 -2.33
CA PHE A 82 17.19 12.72 -1.43
C PHE A 82 17.71 12.71 0.01
N MET A 83 17.31 13.68 0.80
CA MET A 83 17.66 13.78 2.22
C MET A 83 16.42 13.72 3.11
N ASP A 84 16.47 12.90 4.16
CA ASP A 84 15.44 12.88 5.19
C ASP A 84 15.48 14.22 5.96
N ASN A 85 14.35 14.90 6.10
CA ASN A 85 14.28 16.21 6.74
C ASN A 85 14.44 16.15 8.27
N GLU A 86 14.30 14.97 8.87
CA GLU A 86 14.40 14.76 10.32
C GLU A 86 15.79 14.23 10.71
N THR A 87 16.31 13.24 9.97
CA THR A 87 17.58 12.58 10.30
C THR A 87 18.78 13.12 9.52
N PHE A 88 18.55 13.91 8.47
CA PHE A 88 19.57 14.35 7.51
C PHE A 88 20.29 13.21 6.78
N GLU A 89 19.75 12.00 6.82
CA GLU A 89 20.28 10.85 6.08
C GLU A 89 19.96 10.98 4.59
N GLN A 90 20.94 10.64 3.74
CA GLN A 90 20.78 10.69 2.29
C GLN A 90 20.51 9.30 1.73
N ILE A 91 19.62 9.24 0.74
CA ILE A 91 19.31 8.04 -0.02
C ILE A 91 19.38 8.34 -1.52
N ALA A 92 19.87 7.36 -2.29
CA ALA A 92 19.86 7.40 -3.74
C ALA A 92 18.69 6.54 -4.26
N VAL A 93 17.92 7.09 -5.19
CA VAL A 93 16.79 6.43 -5.84
C VAL A 93 17.03 6.40 -7.34
N ALA A 94 16.97 5.21 -7.93
CA ALA A 94 17.14 5.03 -9.37
C ALA A 94 16.06 5.80 -10.17
N GLU A 95 16.43 6.35 -11.31
CA GLU A 95 15.55 7.21 -12.13
C GLU A 95 14.24 6.52 -12.55
N ASN A 96 14.28 5.22 -12.82
CA ASN A 96 13.10 4.43 -13.20
C ASN A 96 12.07 4.24 -12.08
N LEU A 97 12.41 4.58 -10.83
CA LEU A 97 11.51 4.51 -9.67
C LEU A 97 10.88 5.87 -9.34
N VAL A 98 11.26 6.93 -10.05
CA VAL A 98 10.68 8.27 -9.89
C VAL A 98 9.67 8.49 -11.02
N ASP A 99 8.39 8.57 -10.68
CA ASP A 99 7.31 8.67 -11.69
C ASP A 99 7.33 10.00 -12.47
N ALA A 100 7.77 11.09 -11.84
CA ALA A 100 7.70 12.43 -12.43
C ALA A 100 8.96 13.28 -12.13
N PRO A 101 10.14 12.85 -12.62
CA PRO A 101 11.42 13.50 -12.34
C PRO A 101 11.49 14.94 -12.86
N GLN A 102 10.70 15.30 -13.87
CA GLN A 102 10.64 16.65 -14.43
C GLN A 102 10.16 17.74 -13.45
N PHE A 103 9.55 17.36 -12.33
CA PHE A 103 9.13 18.28 -11.28
C PHE A 103 10.15 18.40 -10.13
N LEU A 104 11.25 17.64 -10.19
CA LEU A 104 12.39 17.78 -9.28
C LEU A 104 13.31 18.85 -9.85
N THR A 105 13.06 20.10 -9.45
CA THR A 105 13.84 21.28 -9.81
C THR A 105 14.75 21.73 -8.69
#